data_AF-A0A5M5BVK1-F1
#
_entry.id   AF-A0A5M5BVK1-F1
#
_cell.length_a   1.000
_cell.length_b   1.000
_cell.length_c   1.000
_cell.angle_alpha   90.00
_cell.angle_beta   90.00
_cell.angle_gamma   90.00
#
_symmetry.space_group_name_H-M   'P 1'
#
loop_
_entity.id
_entity.type
_entity.pdbx_description
1 polymer ?
#
loop_
_entity_poly.entity_id
_entity_poly.type
_entity_poly.pdbx_seq_one_letter_code
_entity_poly.pdbx_strand_id
1 'polypeptide(L)'
;MMKKKPNVRYLALGAILILVWLTQWIPALATIYSQTIYPFISYVLSFFSNLFPFAIGDLFIFLSIAGVIIYPIYARLRKKLPWKKVLLRDGEYLLWIYVWFYLAWGLNYSQKNFYQRTEIPYTAYTPENFQEFVDDYITQLNRSYTPVNSINQDLIREETVRIY
;
A
#
# COMPACT_ATOMS: atom_id res chain seq x y z
N MET A 1 33.14 33.32 8.43
CA MET A 1 31.71 32.94 8.47
C MET A 1 31.55 31.56 7.84
N MET A 2 31.51 30.48 8.63
CA MET A 2 31.33 29.12 8.10
C MET A 2 29.92 28.98 7.53
N LYS A 3 29.80 28.88 6.19
CA LYS A 3 28.54 28.47 5.53
C LYS A 3 28.19 27.07 6.05
N LYS A 4 27.23 26.97 6.97
CA LYS A 4 26.62 25.68 7.34
C LYS A 4 26.00 25.12 6.06
N LYS A 5 26.66 24.12 5.45
CA LYS A 5 26.09 23.39 4.32
C LYS A 5 24.71 22.90 4.77
N PRO A 6 23.64 23.16 4.02
CA PRO A 6 22.35 22.59 4.38
C PRO A 6 22.52 21.07 4.38
N ASN A 7 22.10 20.45 5.47
CA ASN A 7 22.17 19.01 5.64
C ASN A 7 21.29 18.39 4.54
N VAL A 8 21.90 17.89 3.48
CA VAL A 8 21.24 17.40 2.25
C VAL A 8 20.10 16.43 2.57
N ARG A 9 20.24 15.62 3.62
CA ARG A 9 19.19 14.72 4.12
C ARG A 9 17.88 15.42 4.47
N TYR A 10 17.92 16.59 5.11
CA TYR A 10 16.71 17.31 5.54
C TYR A 10 16.04 18.01 4.36
N LEU A 11 16.84 18.47 3.39
CA LEU A 11 16.32 18.97 2.12
C LEU A 11 15.64 17.84 1.33
N ALA A 12 16.26 16.67 1.26
CA ALA A 12 15.66 15.50 0.60
C ALA A 12 14.37 15.07 1.29
N LEU A 13 14.38 14.90 2.62
CA LEU A 13 13.18 14.58 3.39
C LEU A 13 12.06 15.62 3.14
N GLY A 14 12.39 16.91 3.22
CA GLY A 14 11.43 17.99 2.99
C GLY A 14 10.86 17.96 1.57
N ALA A 15 11.70 17.76 0.56
CA ALA A 15 11.27 17.65 -0.83
C ALA A 15 10.33 16.45 -1.05
N ILE A 16 10.65 15.29 -0.47
CA ILE A 16 9.81 14.10 -0.58
C ILE A 16 8.49 14.28 0.17
N LEU A 17 8.50 14.90 1.35
CA LEU A 17 7.27 15.23 2.09
C LEU A 17 6.36 16.15 1.27
N ILE A 18 6.92 17.18 0.64
CA ILE A 18 6.18 18.07 -0.26
C ILE A 18 5.60 17.27 -1.44
N LEU A 19 6.38 16.36 -2.04
CA LEU A 19 5.89 15.50 -3.12
C LEU A 19 4.73 14.60 -2.67
N VAL A 20 4.83 13.99 -1.49
CA VAL A 20 3.74 13.19 -0.89
C VAL A 20 2.50 14.06 -0.67
N TRP A 21 2.65 15.28 -0.19
CA TRP A 21 1.50 16.18 -0.01
C TRP A 21 0.90 16.64 -1.35
N LEU A 22 1.74 16.98 -2.34
CA LEU A 22 1.26 17.37 -3.67
C LEU A 22 0.49 16.23 -4.36
N THR A 23 0.98 15.00 -4.23
CA THR A 23 0.30 13.81 -4.78
C THR A 23 -1.06 13.57 -4.11
N GLN A 24 -1.20 13.86 -2.81
CA GLN A 24 -2.50 13.79 -2.12
C GLN A 24 -3.47 14.90 -2.56
N TRP A 25 -2.97 16.10 -2.84
CA TRP A 25 -3.80 17.24 -3.22
C TRP A 25 -4.21 17.24 -4.70
N ILE A 26 -3.39 16.66 -5.58
CA ILE A 26 -3.61 16.65 -7.03
C ILE A 26 -4.03 15.23 -7.47
N PRO A 27 -5.32 14.99 -7.78
CA PRO A 27 -5.82 13.66 -8.14
C PRO A 27 -5.07 13.02 -9.32
N ALA A 28 -4.67 13.82 -10.31
CA ALA A 28 -3.92 13.33 -11.47
C ALA A 28 -2.58 12.69 -11.06
N LEU A 29 -1.86 13.28 -10.11
CA LEU A 29 -0.60 12.74 -9.61
C LEU A 29 -0.83 11.44 -8.82
N ALA A 30 -1.87 11.38 -7.99
CA ALA A 30 -2.25 10.15 -7.29
C ALA A 30 -2.61 9.00 -8.25
N THR A 31 -3.28 9.31 -9.37
CA THR A 31 -3.61 8.34 -10.42
C THR A 31 -2.35 7.82 -11.11
N ILE A 32 -1.46 8.72 -11.55
CA ILE A 32 -0.18 8.35 -12.17
C ILE A 32 0.65 7.48 -11.23
N TYR A 33 0.77 7.89 -9.96
CA TYR A 33 1.47 7.11 -8.96
C TYR A 33 0.86 5.70 -8.82
N SER A 34 -0.46 5.59 -8.69
CA SER A 34 -1.12 4.30 -8.44
C SER A 34 -1.15 3.36 -9.63
N GLN A 35 -1.19 3.90 -10.86
CA GLN A 35 -1.23 3.09 -12.08
C GLN A 35 0.17 2.68 -12.56
N THR A 36 1.19 3.51 -12.34
CA THR A 36 2.52 3.28 -12.91
C THR A 36 3.56 2.91 -11.88
N ILE A 37 3.63 3.65 -10.76
CA ILE A 37 4.72 3.50 -9.77
C ILE A 37 4.38 2.42 -8.75
N TYR A 38 3.16 2.46 -8.21
CA TYR A 38 2.71 1.56 -7.15
C TYR A 38 2.76 0.07 -7.54
N PRO A 39 2.41 -0.36 -8.78
CA PRO A 39 2.50 -1.78 -9.14
C PRO A 39 3.93 -2.33 -9.03
N PHE A 40 4.93 -1.52 -9.39
CA PHE A 40 6.34 -1.92 -9.24
C PHE A 40 6.74 -2.04 -7.77
N ILE A 41 6.37 -1.05 -6.95
CA ILE A 41 6.63 -1.07 -5.50
C ILE A 41 5.93 -2.26 -4.84
N SER A 42 4.65 -2.47 -5.16
CA SER A 42 3.83 -3.56 -4.67
C SER A 42 4.41 -4.92 -5.05
N TYR A 43 4.90 -5.08 -6.28
CA TYR A 43 5.56 -6.32 -6.71
C TYR A 43 6.80 -6.63 -5.85
N VAL A 44 7.66 -5.63 -5.63
CA VAL A 44 8.85 -5.79 -4.79
C VAL A 44 8.48 -6.10 -3.34
N LEU A 45 7.53 -5.37 -2.74
CA LEU A 45 7.07 -5.62 -1.37
C LEU A 45 6.40 -6.99 -1.21
N SER A 46 5.64 -7.42 -2.22
CA SER A 46 4.98 -8.73 -2.24
C SER A 46 5.99 -9.85 -2.39
N PHE A 47 7.04 -9.67 -3.20
CA PHE A 47 8.14 -10.62 -3.31
C PHE A 47 8.80 -10.88 -1.96
N PHE A 48 9.14 -9.82 -1.21
CA PHE A 48 9.69 -9.98 0.12
C PHE A 48 8.68 -10.64 1.06
N SER A 49 7.42 -10.20 1.06
CA SER A 49 6.39 -10.75 1.94
C SER A 49 6.13 -12.24 1.69
N ASN A 50 6.17 -12.68 0.43
CA ASN A 50 6.01 -14.09 0.06
C ASN A 50 7.18 -14.98 0.49
N LEU A 51 8.35 -14.41 0.83
CA LEU A 51 9.49 -15.18 1.30
C LEU A 51 9.27 -15.74 2.71
N PHE A 52 8.36 -15.16 3.49
CA PHE A 52 8.12 -15.51 4.87
C PHE A 52 6.64 -15.83 5.12
N PRO A 53 6.30 -16.73 6.06
CA PRO A 53 4.91 -17.10 6.35
C PRO A 53 4.15 -16.05 7.19
N PHE A 54 4.62 -14.80 7.23
CA PHE A 54 4.04 -13.72 8.02
C PHE A 54 4.19 -12.36 7.30
N ALA A 55 3.31 -11.41 7.64
CA ALA A 55 3.31 -10.08 7.05
C ALA A 55 4.53 -9.25 7.50
N ILE A 56 5.50 -9.07 6.60
CA ILE A 56 6.72 -8.29 6.88
C ILE A 56 6.39 -6.82 7.16
N GLY A 57 5.35 -6.28 6.53
CA GLY A 57 4.85 -4.93 6.82
C GLY A 57 4.49 -4.77 8.29
N ASP A 58 3.73 -5.70 8.86
CA ASP A 58 3.32 -5.65 10.26
C ASP A 58 4.52 -5.79 11.20
N LEU A 59 5.48 -6.67 10.86
CA LEU A 59 6.73 -6.77 11.60
C LEU A 59 7.52 -5.45 11.57
N PHE A 60 7.59 -4.79 10.42
CA PHE A 60 8.27 -3.50 10.29
C PHE A 60 7.60 -2.41 11.13
N ILE A 61 6.27 -2.34 11.14
CA ILE A 61 5.53 -1.38 11.98
C ILE A 61 5.72 -1.70 13.47
N PHE A 62 5.63 -2.97 13.86
CA PHE A 62 5.87 -3.40 15.24
C PHE A 62 7.28 -3.02 15.72
N LEU A 63 8.31 -3.33 14.94
CA LEU A 63 9.70 -2.98 15.25
C LEU A 63 9.92 -1.47 15.29
N SER A 64 9.23 -0.71 14.43
CA SER A 64 9.28 0.76 14.42
C SER A 64 8.71 1.35 15.71
N ILE A 65 7.55 0.87 16.16
CA ILE A 65 6.92 1.30 17.42
C ILE A 65 7.82 0.92 18.61
N ALA A 66 8.31 -0.32 18.65
CA ALA A 66 9.23 -0.77 19.68
C ALA A 66 10.50 0.09 19.71
N GLY A 67 11.07 0.42 18.54
CA GLY A 67 12.22 1.30 18.39
C GLY A 67 11.99 2.69 18.96
N VAL A 68 10.85 3.31 18.66
CA VAL A 68 10.49 4.65 19.16
C VAL A 68 10.32 4.67 20.68
N ILE A 69 9.91 3.55 21.31
CA ILE A 69 9.77 3.45 22.77
C ILE A 69 11.11 3.13 23.44
N ILE A 70 11.86 2.17 22.88
CA ILE A 70 13.11 1.67 23.48
C ILE A 70 14.26 2.66 23.28
N TYR A 71 14.32 3.37 22.14
CA TYR A 71 15.41 4.28 21.83
C TYR A 71 15.58 5.42 22.85
N PRO A 72 14.52 6.14 23.29
CA PRO A 72 14.63 7.12 24.36
C PRO A 72 15.21 6.54 25.65
N ILE A 73 14.76 5.36 26.05
CA ILE A 73 15.22 4.68 27.26
C ILE A 73 16.71 4.36 27.14
N TYR A 74 17.13 3.77 26.03
CA TYR A 74 18.53 3.46 25.75
C TYR A 74 19.41 4.72 25.68
N ALA A 75 18.97 5.75 24.95
CA ALA A 75 19.71 7.00 24.76
C ALA A 75 19.91 7.76 26.07
N ARG A 76 18.95 7.65 27.00
CA ARG A 76 19.05 8.23 28.34
C ARG A 76 19.96 7.42 29.26
N LEU A 77 19.73 6.10 29.36
CA LEU A 77 20.46 5.24 30.30
C LEU A 77 21.93 5.04 29.91
N ARG A 78 22.23 4.86 28.62
CA ARG A 78 23.60 4.56 28.15
C ARG A 78 24.37 5.77 27.66
N LYS A 79 23.70 6.71 26.98
CA LYS A 79 24.38 7.83 26.29
C LYS A 79 24.19 9.19 26.97
N LYS A 80 23.36 9.29 28.02
CA LYS A 80 23.04 10.53 28.77
C LYS A 80 22.75 11.72 27.85
N LEU A 81 22.10 11.46 26.69
CA LEU A 81 21.79 12.49 25.71
C LEU A 81 20.69 13.44 26.25
N PRO A 82 20.74 14.74 25.90
CA PRO A 82 19.66 15.66 26.23
C PRO A 82 18.38 15.25 25.50
N TRP A 83 17.25 15.31 26.18
CA TRP A 83 15.92 14.94 25.65
C TRP A 83 15.61 15.60 24.30
N LYS A 84 16.00 16.87 24.13
CA LYS A 84 15.83 17.60 22.86
C LYS A 84 16.47 16.89 21.65
N LYS A 85 17.65 16.29 21.82
CA LYS A 85 18.32 15.56 20.73
C LYS A 85 17.69 14.20 20.47
N VAL A 86 17.19 13.53 21.51
CA VAL A 86 16.49 12.24 21.39
C VAL A 86 15.19 12.46 20.62
N LEU A 87 14.36 13.39 21.08
CA LEU A 87 13.07 13.71 20.46
C LEU A 87 13.22 14.15 19.00
N LEU A 88 14.27 14.91 18.67
CA LEU A 88 14.52 15.34 17.29
C LEU A 88 14.91 14.16 16.38
N ARG A 89 15.63 13.16 16.91
CA ARG A 89 16.00 11.96 16.15
C ARG A 89 14.83 11.01 15.98
N ASP A 90 14.01 10.85 17.02
CA ASP A 90 12.78 10.06 16.93
C ASP A 90 11.78 10.71 15.98
N GLY A 91 11.61 12.03 16.05
CA GLY A 91 10.80 12.78 15.10
C GLY A 91 11.30 12.64 13.67
N GLU A 92 12.61 12.74 13.43
CA GLU A 92 13.20 12.50 12.10
C GLU A 92 12.94 11.07 11.60
N TYR A 93 13.09 10.07 12.47
CA TYR A 93 12.81 8.68 12.14
C TYR A 93 11.32 8.45 11.81
N LEU A 94 10.42 9.01 12.60
CA LEU A 94 8.98 8.96 12.35
C LEU A 94 8.60 9.63 11.03
N LEU A 95 9.24 10.75 10.67
CA LEU A 95 9.03 11.40 9.37
C LEU A 95 9.49 10.51 8.20
N TRP A 96 10.60 9.80 8.35
CA TRP A 96 11.05 8.83 7.34
C TRP A 96 10.09 7.65 7.21
N ILE A 97 9.62 7.10 8.33
CA ILE A 97 8.59 6.04 8.31
C ILE A 97 7.31 6.55 7.64
N TYR A 98 6.88 7.76 7.97
CA TYR A 98 5.70 8.38 7.37
C TYR A 98 5.86 8.48 5.85
N VAL A 99 6.98 9.02 5.36
CA VAL A 99 7.26 9.12 3.93
C VAL A 99 7.25 7.73 3.27
N TRP A 100 7.96 6.77 3.87
CA TRP A 100 8.02 5.41 3.35
C TRP A 100 6.62 4.76 3.30
N PHE A 101 5.81 4.92 4.35
CA PHE A 101 4.45 4.39 4.42
C PHE A 101 3.59 4.93 3.27
N TYR A 102 3.63 6.24 3.02
CA TYR A 102 2.86 6.85 1.93
C TYR A 102 3.34 6.42 0.54
N LEU A 103 4.65 6.33 0.34
CA LEU A 103 5.24 5.87 -0.91
C LEU A 103 5.18 4.35 -1.10
N ALA A 104 4.99 3.57 -0.04
CA ALA A 104 4.84 2.12 -0.14
C ALA A 104 3.41 1.77 -0.50
N TRP A 105 2.42 2.39 0.17
CA TRP A 105 1.00 2.11 -0.04
C TRP A 105 0.06 3.28 0.30
N GLY A 106 0.43 4.19 1.20
CA GLY A 106 -0.49 5.19 1.75
C GLY A 106 -1.11 6.15 0.72
N LEU A 107 -0.39 6.46 -0.36
CA LEU A 107 -0.92 7.27 -1.46
C LEU A 107 -2.02 6.56 -2.26
N ASN A 108 -2.01 5.23 -2.32
CA ASN A 108 -3.08 4.48 -2.97
C ASN A 108 -4.39 4.59 -2.18
N TYR A 109 -4.32 4.59 -0.84
CA TYR A 109 -5.47 4.75 0.04
C TYR A 109 -6.09 6.16 0.00
N SER A 110 -5.33 7.19 -0.39
CA SER A 110 -5.87 8.55 -0.53
C SER A 110 -6.74 8.75 -1.78
N GLN A 111 -6.86 7.75 -2.65
CA GLN A 111 -7.75 7.84 -3.81
C GLN A 111 -9.23 7.78 -3.42
N LYS A 112 -10.08 8.25 -4.34
CA LYS A 112 -11.54 8.07 -4.26
C LYS A 112 -11.87 6.60 -3.98
N ASN A 113 -12.85 6.38 -3.12
CA ASN A 113 -13.28 5.03 -2.77
C ASN A 113 -13.85 4.30 -4.00
N PHE A 114 -14.02 2.98 -3.89
CA PHE A 114 -14.51 2.14 -4.98
C PHE A 114 -15.78 2.70 -5.63
N TYR A 115 -16.81 3.00 -4.83
CA TYR A 115 -18.11 3.50 -5.29
C TYR A 115 -18.00 4.81 -6.08
N GLN A 116 -17.15 5.74 -5.63
CA GLN A 116 -16.90 7.00 -6.33
C GLN A 116 -16.12 6.84 -7.63
N ARG A 117 -15.34 5.76 -7.78
CA ARG A 117 -14.56 5.48 -9.00
C ARG A 117 -15.35 4.69 -10.03
N THR A 118 -16.21 3.77 -9.57
CA THR A 118 -17.02 2.91 -10.45
C THR A 118 -18.40 3.48 -10.74
N GLU A 119 -18.79 4.58 -10.08
CA GLU A 119 -20.14 5.14 -10.09
C GLU A 119 -21.22 4.14 -9.64
N ILE A 120 -20.80 3.04 -9.00
CA ILE A 120 -21.70 2.04 -8.44
C ILE A 120 -22.31 2.63 -7.17
N PRO A 121 -23.65 2.66 -7.05
CA PRO A 121 -24.30 3.17 -5.86
C PRO A 121 -23.93 2.31 -4.64
N TYR A 122 -23.66 2.96 -3.52
CA TYR A 122 -23.47 2.26 -2.27
C TYR A 122 -24.76 1.55 -1.88
N THR A 123 -24.69 0.23 -1.73
CA THR A 123 -25.78 -0.58 -1.20
C THR A 123 -25.36 -1.08 0.17
N ALA A 124 -26.13 -0.70 1.20
CA ALA A 124 -25.88 -1.18 2.55
C ALA A 124 -26.12 -2.68 2.62
N TYR A 125 -25.32 -3.37 3.44
CA TYR A 125 -25.55 -4.78 3.72
C TYR A 125 -26.89 -4.95 4.45
N THR A 126 -27.75 -5.80 3.91
CA THR A 126 -28.89 -6.39 4.62
C THR A 126 -28.86 -7.90 4.36
N PRO A 127 -29.21 -8.74 5.37
CA PRO A 127 -29.29 -10.18 5.17
C PRO A 127 -30.15 -10.57 3.98
N GLU A 128 -31.25 -9.85 3.74
CA GLU A 128 -32.21 -10.10 2.67
C GLU A 128 -31.61 -9.84 1.29
N ASN A 129 -30.98 -8.67 1.08
CA ASN A 129 -30.35 -8.34 -0.20
C ASN A 129 -29.16 -9.26 -0.49
N PHE A 130 -28.42 -9.66 0.55
CA PHE A 130 -27.31 -10.59 0.38
C PHE A 130 -27.80 -11.97 -0.01
N GLN A 131 -28.87 -12.45 0.63
CA GLN A 131 -29.46 -13.74 0.30
C GLN A 131 -30.03 -13.76 -1.14
N GLU A 132 -30.75 -12.72 -1.54
CA GLU A 132 -31.26 -12.58 -2.91
C GLU A 132 -30.12 -12.59 -3.94
N PHE A 133 -29.04 -11.83 -3.68
CA PHE A 133 -27.86 -11.84 -4.53
C PHE A 133 -27.22 -13.22 -4.64
N VAL A 134 -27.07 -13.94 -3.53
CA VAL A 134 -26.47 -15.29 -3.51
C VAL A 134 -27.34 -16.27 -4.29
N ASP A 135 -28.65 -16.25 -4.09
CA ASP A 135 -29.59 -17.15 -4.77
C ASP A 135 -29.61 -16.89 -6.29
N ASP A 136 -29.63 -15.63 -6.71
CA ASP A 136 -29.52 -15.25 -8.12
C ASP A 136 -28.18 -15.66 -8.72
N TYR A 137 -27.07 -15.39 -8.02
CA TYR A 137 -25.73 -15.77 -8.45
C TYR A 137 -25.59 -17.29 -8.62
N ILE A 138 -26.07 -18.09 -7.67
CA ILE A 138 -26.08 -19.56 -7.76
C ILE A 138 -26.92 -20.02 -8.96
N THR A 139 -28.08 -19.41 -9.17
CA THR A 139 -28.96 -19.73 -10.30
C THR A 139 -28.28 -19.45 -11.63
N GLN A 140 -27.65 -18.28 -11.78
CA GLN A 140 -26.91 -17.92 -12.98
C GLN A 140 -25.69 -18.81 -13.20
N LEU A 141 -24.94 -19.14 -12.14
CA LEU A 141 -23.79 -20.03 -12.20
C LEU A 141 -24.18 -21.45 -12.64
N ASN A 142 -25.28 -21.98 -12.11
CA ASN A 142 -25.79 -23.28 -12.50
C ASN A 142 -26.34 -23.28 -13.94
N ARG A 143 -26.88 -22.15 -14.41
CA ARG A 143 -27.32 -22.01 -15.81
C ARG A 143 -26.14 -21.90 -16.79
N SER A 144 -25.04 -21.26 -16.38
CA SER A 144 -23.83 -21.16 -17.22
C SER A 144 -23.01 -22.45 -17.21
N TYR A 145 -23.28 -23.38 -16.28
CA TYR A 145 -22.70 -24.70 -16.29
C TYR A 145 -23.00 -25.43 -17.60
N THR A 146 -21.94 -25.72 -18.34
CA THR A 146 -22.00 -26.50 -19.57
C THR A 146 -21.18 -27.77 -19.35
N PRO A 147 -21.76 -28.97 -19.54
CA PRO A 147 -21.04 -30.21 -19.37
C PRO A 147 -19.93 -30.30 -20.43
N VAL A 148 -18.68 -30.33 -19.96
CA VAL A 148 -17.52 -30.51 -20.83
C VAL A 148 -17.35 -32.01 -21.09
N ASN A 149 -18.11 -32.51 -22.07
CA ASN A 149 -18.10 -33.94 -22.43
C ASN A 149 -16.82 -34.38 -23.14
N SER A 150 -16.07 -33.45 -23.73
CA SER A 150 -14.77 -33.69 -24.35
C SER A 150 -13.98 -32.39 -24.47
N ILE A 151 -12.71 -32.43 -24.12
CA ILE A 151 -11.78 -31.29 -24.28
C ILE A 151 -11.00 -31.51 -25.58
N ASN A 152 -11.30 -30.72 -26.62
CA ASN A 152 -10.50 -30.73 -27.86
C ASN A 152 -9.24 -29.89 -27.65
N GLN A 153 -8.14 -30.56 -27.30
CA GLN A 153 -6.87 -29.92 -26.96
C GLN A 153 -6.28 -29.11 -28.12
N ASP A 154 -6.47 -29.56 -29.37
CA ASP A 154 -5.94 -28.87 -30.55
C ASP A 154 -6.68 -27.55 -30.81
N LEU A 155 -8.02 -27.55 -30.69
CA LEU A 155 -8.83 -26.34 -30.80
C LEU A 155 -8.49 -25.33 -29.69
N ILE A 156 -8.31 -25.80 -28.45
CA ILE A 156 -7.94 -24.93 -27.32
C ILE A 156 -6.57 -24.32 -27.54
N ARG A 157 -5.60 -25.11 -28.02
CA ARG A 157 -4.27 -24.59 -28.37
C ARG A 157 -4.36 -23.51 -29.44
N GLU A 158 -5.14 -23.73 -30.50
CA GLU A 158 -5.30 -22.77 -31.59
C GLU A 158 -5.94 -21.45 -31.12
N GLU A 159 -7.06 -21.52 -30.37
CA GLU A 159 -7.73 -20.33 -29.85
C GLU A 159 -6.88 -19.59 -28.80
N THR A 160 -6.14 -20.32 -27.96
CA THR A 160 -5.25 -19.70 -26.95
C THR A 160 -4.10 -18.95 -27.61
N VAL A 161 -3.54 -19.49 -28.70
CA VAL A 161 -2.51 -18.80 -29.49
C VAL A 161 -3.11 -17.62 -30.24
N ARG A 162 -4.35 -17.70 -30.73
CA ARG A 162 -5.02 -16.59 -31.43
C ARG A 162 -5.26 -15.35 -30.55
N ILE A 163 -5.47 -15.57 -29.26
CA ILE A 163 -5.72 -14.49 -28.27
C ILE A 163 -4.41 -13.81 -27.84
N TYR A 164 -3.24 -14.39 -28.16
CA TYR A 164 -1.91 -13.87 -27.82
C TYR A 164 -1.18 -13.29 -29.04
#